data_AF-A0A2K4KZH1-F1
#
_entry.id   AF-A0A2K4KZH1-F1
#
_cell.length_a   1.000
_cell.length_b   1.000
_cell.length_c   1.000
_cell.angle_alpha   90.00
_cell.angle_beta   90.00
_cell.angle_gamma   90.00
#
_symmetry.space_group_name_H-M   'P 1'
#
loop_
_entity.id
_entity.type
_entity.pdbx_description
1 polymer ?
#
loop_
_entity_poly.entity_id
_entity_poly.type
_entity_poly.pdbx_seq_one_letter_code
_entity_poly.pdbx_strand_id
1 'polypeptide(L)'
;MKTYRLVRQSAVQTVLSSDDAERMLATGDWLIAAPKPRTKMAARMRALNNRRRSQGWSTRTLWFSPDDLAAVRAALNPGESFVELFMRLVKKDSLL
;
A
#
# COMPACT_ATOMS: atom_id res chain seq x y z
N MET A 1 -5.32 -22.73 16.19
CA MET A 1 -6.66 -22.30 15.71
C MET A 1 -6.53 -21.96 14.23
N LYS A 2 -7.25 -22.65 13.34
CA LYS A 2 -7.12 -22.47 11.89
C LYS A 2 -8.19 -21.50 11.41
N THR A 3 -7.78 -20.43 10.74
CA THR A 3 -8.69 -19.40 10.23
C THR A 3 -8.99 -19.65 8.77
N TYR A 4 -10.27 -19.68 8.41
CA TYR A 4 -10.75 -19.82 7.04
C TYR A 4 -11.28 -18.48 6.56
N ARG A 5 -10.75 -17.99 5.43
CA ARG A 5 -11.28 -16.79 4.78
C ARG A 5 -12.13 -17.21 3.60
N LEU A 6 -13.43 -17.00 3.71
CA LEU A 6 -14.42 -17.34 2.71
C LEU A 6 -14.85 -16.09 1.95
N VAL A 7 -15.05 -16.20 0.65
CA VAL A 7 -15.46 -15.12 -0.23
C VAL A 7 -16.65 -15.55 -1.08
N ARG A 8 -17.59 -14.64 -1.26
CA ARG A 8 -18.66 -14.69 -2.28
C ARG A 8 -18.64 -13.38 -3.05
N GLN A 9 -19.39 -13.26 -4.16
CA GLN A 9 -19.39 -12.05 -4.99
C GLN A 9 -19.65 -10.75 -4.21
N SER A 10 -20.50 -10.79 -3.19
CA SER A 10 -20.91 -9.62 -2.41
C SER A 10 -20.26 -9.48 -1.03
N ALA A 11 -19.47 -10.45 -0.57
CA ALA A 11 -18.98 -10.46 0.81
C ALA A 11 -17.69 -11.26 1.03
N VAL A 12 -16.97 -10.90 2.09
CA VAL A 12 -15.79 -11.61 2.59
C VAL A 12 -15.99 -11.88 4.08
N GLN A 13 -15.87 -13.13 4.51
CA GLN A 13 -16.05 -13.54 5.89
C GLN A 13 -14.86 -14.37 6.39
N THR A 14 -14.52 -14.17 7.66
CA THR A 14 -13.45 -14.92 8.35
C THR A 14 -14.08 -15.81 9.40
N VAL A 15 -13.83 -17.11 9.31
CA VAL A 15 -14.43 -18.14 10.17
C VAL A 15 -13.32 -18.89 10.90
N LEU A 16 -13.54 -19.19 12.18
CA LEU A 16 -12.55 -19.88 13.03
C LEU A 16 -12.88 -21.36 13.25
N SER A 17 -14.12 -21.78 12.99
CA SER A 17 -14.60 -23.16 13.09
C SER A 17 -14.47 -23.87 11.73
N SER A 18 -13.95 -25.10 11.72
CA SER A 18 -13.90 -25.95 10.53
C SER A 18 -15.29 -26.29 10.02
N ASP A 19 -16.21 -26.60 10.93
CA ASP A 19 -17.53 -27.11 10.61
C ASP A 19 -18.40 -26.00 9.99
N ASP A 20 -18.22 -24.77 10.45
CA ASP A 20 -18.86 -23.59 9.85
C ASP A 20 -18.32 -23.34 8.44
N ALA A 21 -17.02 -23.51 8.24
CA ALA A 21 -16.42 -23.33 6.94
C ALA A 21 -16.91 -24.39 5.94
N GLU A 22 -17.01 -25.64 6.36
CA GLU A 22 -17.54 -26.75 5.54
C GLU A 22 -19.01 -26.54 5.18
N ARG A 23 -19.84 -26.12 6.14
CA ARG A 23 -21.25 -25.78 5.88
C ARG A 23 -21.39 -24.65 4.86
N MET A 24 -20.59 -23.60 5.00
CA MET A 24 -20.61 -22.48 4.04
C MET A 24 -20.12 -22.91 2.65
N LEU A 25 -19.07 -23.73 2.55
CA LEU A 25 -18.59 -24.25 1.26
C LEU A 25 -19.61 -25.19 0.60
N ALA A 26 -20.35 -25.98 1.39
CA ALA A 26 -21.37 -26.89 0.89
C ALA A 26 -22.55 -26.15 0.20
N THR A 27 -22.76 -24.87 0.49
CA THR A 27 -23.77 -24.06 -0.22
C THR A 27 -23.39 -23.74 -1.67
N GLY A 28 -22.12 -23.94 -2.07
CA GLY A 28 -21.63 -23.67 -3.42
C GLY A 28 -21.36 -22.20 -3.74
N ASP A 29 -21.92 -21.27 -2.97
CA ASP A 29 -21.79 -19.81 -3.19
C ASP A 29 -20.53 -19.19 -2.57
N TRP A 30 -19.87 -19.94 -1.68
CA TRP A 30 -18.66 -19.49 -0.99
C TRP A 30 -17.44 -20.23 -1.49
N LEU A 31 -16.36 -19.49 -1.70
CA LEU A 31 -15.05 -20.00 -2.10
C LEU A 31 -14.01 -19.69 -1.03
N ILE A 32 -13.00 -20.54 -0.90
CA ILE A 32 -11.84 -20.23 -0.07
C ILE A 32 -11.03 -19.14 -0.78
N ALA A 33 -10.77 -18.04 -0.06
CA ALA A 33 -9.94 -16.96 -0.58
C ALA A 33 -8.51 -17.48 -0.84
N ALA A 34 -8.12 -17.58 -2.11
CA ALA A 34 -6.72 -17.80 -2.44
C ALA A 34 -5.92 -16.52 -2.13
N PRO A 35 -4.82 -16.60 -1.36
CA PRO A 35 -3.95 -15.44 -1.18
C PRO A 35 -3.40 -15.03 -2.54
N LYS A 36 -3.38 -13.71 -2.82
CA LYS A 36 -2.74 -13.19 -4.03
C LYS A 36 -1.31 -13.75 -4.12
N PRO A 37 -0.90 -14.33 -5.26
CA PRO A 37 0.41 -14.94 -5.39
C PRO A 37 1.50 -13.89 -5.08
N ARG A 38 2.44 -14.26 -4.19
CA ARG A 38 3.52 -13.36 -3.80
C ARG A 38 4.48 -13.22 -4.98
N THR A 39 4.53 -12.04 -5.59
CA THR A 39 5.51 -11.77 -6.64
C THR A 39 6.93 -11.76 -6.04
N LYS A 40 7.95 -12.14 -6.83
CA LYS A 40 9.36 -12.10 -6.39
C LYS A 40 9.75 -10.71 -5.85
N MET A 41 9.16 -9.65 -6.40
CA MET A 41 9.38 -8.27 -5.94
C MET A 41 8.71 -7.94 -4.59
N ALA A 42 7.63 -8.63 -4.21
CA ALA A 42 6.89 -8.31 -2.99
C ALA A 42 7.75 -8.47 -1.73
N ALA A 43 8.61 -9.49 -1.69
CA ALA A 43 9.53 -9.69 -0.57
C ALA A 43 10.58 -8.57 -0.50
N ARG A 44 11.18 -8.23 -1.65
CA ARG A 44 12.17 -7.14 -1.78
C ARG A 44 11.59 -5.79 -1.36
N MET A 45 10.36 -5.48 -1.79
CA MET A 45 9.67 -4.24 -1.45
C MET A 45 9.36 -4.14 0.04
N ARG A 46 8.92 -5.24 0.67
CA ARG A 46 8.70 -5.27 2.13
C ARG A 46 9.98 -5.07 2.91
N ALA A 47 11.07 -5.72 2.51
CA ALA A 47 12.38 -5.56 3.15
C ALA A 47 12.86 -4.10 3.06
N LEU A 48 12.74 -3.48 1.88
CA LEU A 48 13.06 -2.07 1.68
C LEU A 48 12.22 -1.15 2.58
N ASN A 49 10.92 -1.37 2.63
CA ASN A 49 10.01 -0.55 3.45
C ASN A 49 10.28 -0.71 4.95
N ASN A 50 10.59 -1.92 5.42
CA ASN A 50 10.94 -2.15 6.82
C ASN A 50 12.25 -1.44 7.19
N ARG A 51 13.27 -1.52 6.33
CA ARG A 51 14.54 -0.79 6.52
C ARG A 51 14.32 0.72 6.55
N ARG A 52 13.50 1.26 5.65
CA ARG A 52 13.17 2.69 5.63
C ARG A 52 12.47 3.12 6.92
N ARG A 53 11.48 2.34 7.38
CA ARG A 53 10.80 2.61 8.66
C ARG A 53 11.75 2.60 9.86
N SER A 54 12.65 1.63 9.95
CA SER A 54 13.62 1.57 11.06
C SER A 54 14.62 2.72 11.04
N GLN A 55 14.83 3.34 9.87
CA GLN A 55 15.64 4.54 9.71
C GLN A 55 14.84 5.84 9.91
N GLY A 56 13.58 5.75 10.36
CA GLY A 56 12.73 6.92 10.62
C GLY A 56 12.09 7.54 9.36
N TRP A 57 12.15 6.87 8.21
CA TRP A 57 11.53 7.39 6.99
C TRP A 57 10.00 7.32 7.11
N SER A 58 9.33 8.41 6.76
CA SER A 58 7.88 8.47 6.65
C SER A 58 7.44 8.58 5.19
N THR A 59 6.31 7.97 4.86
CA THR A 59 5.68 8.13 3.54
C THR A 59 4.50 9.07 3.70
N ARG A 60 4.43 10.08 2.84
CA ARG A 60 3.33 11.04 2.76
C ARG A 60 2.74 11.00 1.35
N THR A 61 1.43 11.14 1.27
CA THR A 61 0.72 11.32 0.00
C THR A 61 0.22 12.75 -0.02
N LEU A 62 0.55 13.46 -1.11
CA LEU A 62 0.14 14.84 -1.32
C LEU A 62 -0.83 14.87 -2.50
N TRP A 63 -1.89 15.65 -2.35
CA TRP A 63 -2.87 15.91 -3.39
C TRP A 63 -2.71 17.35 -3.85
N PHE A 64 -2.67 17.55 -5.16
CA PHE A 64 -2.50 18.86 -5.77
C PHE A 64 -3.72 19.16 -6.64
N SER A 65 -4.10 20.43 -6.71
CA SER A 65 -4.90 20.90 -7.83
C SER A 65 -4.07 20.82 -9.12
N PRO A 66 -4.70 20.79 -10.31
CA PRO A 66 -3.97 20.78 -11.58
C PRO A 66 -2.98 21.94 -11.72
N ASP A 67 -3.37 23.14 -11.25
CA ASP A 67 -2.55 24.35 -11.35
C ASP A 67 -1.33 24.27 -10.42
N ASP A 68 -1.51 23.80 -9.18
CA ASP A 68 -0.39 23.59 -8.26
C ASP A 68 0.59 22.55 -8.78
N LEU A 69 0.07 21.47 -9.40
CA LEU A 69 0.92 20.45 -9.99
C LEU A 69 1.75 21.00 -11.15
N ALA A 70 1.20 21.92 -11.95
CA ALA A 70 1.93 22.60 -13.01
C ALA A 70 3.05 23.47 -12.44
N ALA A 71 2.78 24.23 -11.37
CA ALA A 71 3.80 25.03 -10.68
C ALA A 71 4.93 24.17 -10.09
N VAL A 72 4.59 23.06 -9.43
CA VAL A 72 5.57 22.10 -8.89
C VAL A 72 6.44 21.51 -10.01
N ARG A 73 5.85 21.17 -11.16
CA ARG A 73 6.60 20.67 -12.31
C ARG A 73 7.52 21.72 -12.91
N ALA A 74 7.09 22.97 -12.98
CA ALA A 74 7.92 24.08 -13.47
C ALA A 74 9.12 24.37 -12.55
N ALA A 75 9.02 24.04 -11.25
CA ALA A 75 10.09 24.23 -10.28
C ALA A 75 11.17 23.12 -10.27
N LEU A 76 10.99 22.03 -11.03
CA LEU A 76 11.94 20.93 -11.13
C LEU A 76 13.17 21.32 -11.96
N ASN A 77 14.35 21.04 -11.42
CA ASN A 77 15.59 21.11 -12.19
C ASN A 77 15.73 19.87 -13.11
N PRO A 78 16.52 19.95 -14.19
CA PRO A 78 16.79 18.80 -15.04
C PRO A 78 17.36 17.61 -14.25
N GLY A 79 16.70 16.46 -14.33
CA GLY A 79 17.09 15.23 -13.61
C GLY A 79 16.70 15.18 -12.13
N GLU A 80 16.07 16.23 -11.59
CA GLU A 80 15.60 16.26 -10.21
C GLU A 80 14.32 15.44 -10.04
N SER A 81 14.22 14.69 -8.95
CA SER A 81 13.00 14.00 -8.53
C SER A 81 12.11 14.92 -7.69
N PHE A 82 10.80 14.63 -7.63
CA PHE A 82 9.89 15.39 -6.77
C PHE A 82 10.33 15.39 -5.30
N VAL A 83 10.88 14.28 -4.80
CA VAL A 83 11.37 14.20 -3.41
C VAL A 83 12.54 15.17 -3.20
N GLU A 84 13.48 15.25 -4.14
CA GLU A 84 14.61 16.17 -4.08
C GLU A 84 14.15 17.63 -4.12
N LEU A 85 13.19 17.95 -5.00
CA LEU A 85 12.54 19.26 -5.02
C LEU A 85 11.93 19.62 -3.67
N PHE A 86 11.11 18.74 -3.08
CA PHE A 86 10.49 19.02 -1.77
C PHE A 86 11.54 19.18 -0.66
N MET A 87 12.57 18.35 -0.64
CA MET A 87 13.67 18.49 0.33
C MET A 87 14.45 19.80 0.14
N ARG A 88 14.65 20.24 -1.11
CA ARG A 88 15.28 21.52 -1.44
C ARG A 88 14.43 22.70 -0.98
N LEU A 89 13.12 22.67 -1.24
CA LEU A 89 12.19 23.72 -0.83
C LEU A 89 12.08 23.81 0.70
N VAL A 90 11.88 22.68 1.38
CA VAL A 90 11.79 22.63 2.85
C VAL A 90 13.09 23.14 3.50
N LYS A 91 14.26 22.76 2.97
CA LYS A 91 15.54 23.26 3.49
C LYS A 91 15.71 24.76 3.26
N LYS A 92 15.30 25.27 2.10
CA LYS A 92 15.37 26.70 1.77
C LYS A 92 14.52 27.54 2.71
N ASP A 93 13.31 27.07 3.03
CA ASP A 93 12.40 27.78 3.93
C ASP A 93 12.76 27.59 5.42
N SER A 94 13.47 26.51 5.78
CA SER A 94 13.97 26.31 7.15
C SER A 94 15.19 27.16 7.52
N LEU A 95 15.75 27.90 6.57
CA LEU A 95 16.86 28.84 6.77
C LEU A 95 16.38 30.27 7.07
N LEU A 96 15.07 30.47 7.22
CA LEU A 96 14.41 31.65 7.79
C LEU A 96 13.94 31.34 9.22
#